data_AF-A0A292RDX4-F1
#
_entry.id   AF-A0A292RDX4-F1
#
_cell.length_a   1.000
_cell.length_b   1.000
_cell.length_c   1.000
_cell.angle_alpha   90.00
_cell.angle_beta   90.00
_cell.angle_gamma   90.00
#
_symmetry.space_group_name_H-M   'P 1'
#
loop_
_entity.id
_entity.type
_entity.pdbx_description
1 polymer ?
#
loop_
_entity_poly.entity_id
_entity_poly.type
_entity_poly.pdbx_seq_one_letter_code
_entity_poly.pdbx_strand_id
1 'polypeptide(L)'
;MRRLEMPIRVIGLSNQGIPIFNFLACVEEFSWGLDRQDNINYSIELGEAPERIRDTVRRYTEIADTLSNEQSRADLLERLGLAVRNL
;
A
#
# COMPACT_ATOMS: atom_id res chain seq x y z
N MET A 1 -22.09 -8.91 9.05
CA MET A 1 -20.69 -9.22 8.71
C MET A 1 -19.83 -8.03 9.12
N ARG A 2 -18.68 -8.24 9.77
CA ARG A 2 -17.72 -7.16 10.07
C ARG A 2 -16.88 -6.91 8.82
N ARG A 3 -16.90 -5.68 8.28
CA ARG A 3 -15.97 -5.25 7.23
C ARG A 3 -14.54 -5.30 7.80
N LEU A 4 -13.64 -6.01 7.11
CA LEU A 4 -12.21 -5.91 7.37
C LEU A 4 -11.75 -4.57 6.79
N GLU A 5 -11.69 -3.54 7.62
CA GLU A 5 -11.21 -2.20 7.21
C GLU A 5 -9.69 -2.14 6.99
N MET A 6 -9.01 -3.29 7.06
CA MET A 6 -7.56 -3.33 6.86
C MET A 6 -7.25 -3.36 5.36
N PRO A 7 -6.49 -2.37 4.85
CA PRO A 7 -6.10 -2.33 3.46
C PRO A 7 -5.11 -3.46 3.18
N ILE A 8 -5.22 -4.03 1.99
CA ILE A 8 -4.28 -4.99 1.44
C ILE A 8 -3.56 -4.36 0.25
N ARG A 9 -2.31 -4.77 0.03
CA ARG A 9 -1.59 -4.44 -1.20
C ARG A 9 -1.86 -5.52 -2.24
N VAL A 10 -2.42 -5.12 -3.37
CA VAL A 10 -2.72 -5.99 -4.50
C VAL A 10 -1.62 -5.83 -5.54
N ILE A 11 -0.91 -6.91 -5.84
CA ILE A 11 0.17 -6.92 -6.82
C ILE A 11 -0.18 -7.94 -7.90
N GLY A 12 -0.38 -7.46 -9.12
CA GLY A 12 -0.56 -8.29 -10.30
C GLY A 12 0.74 -8.40 -11.07
N LEU A 13 1.13 -9.62 -11.42
CA LEU A 13 2.33 -9.89 -12.20
C LEU A 13 1.95 -10.41 -13.59
N SER A 14 2.77 -10.09 -14.58
CA SER A 14 2.75 -10.76 -15.88
C SER A 14 3.22 -12.21 -15.75
N ASN A 15 3.06 -13.00 -16.81
CA ASN A 15 3.64 -14.34 -16.89
C ASN A 15 5.18 -14.36 -16.79
N GLN A 16 5.84 -13.21 -16.93
CA GLN A 16 7.29 -13.05 -16.76
C GLN A 16 7.67 -12.49 -15.38
N GLY A 17 6.72 -12.36 -14.45
CA GLY A 17 6.96 -11.84 -13.10
C GLY A 17 7.07 -10.31 -13.03
N ILE A 18 6.74 -9.59 -14.10
CA ILE A 18 6.82 -8.12 -14.14
C ILE A 18 5.53 -7.55 -13.51
N PRO A 19 5.61 -6.64 -12.53
CA PRO A 19 4.42 -5.98 -11.98
C PRO A 19 3.63 -5.21 -13.05
N ILE A 20 2.35 -5.54 -13.21
CA ILE A 20 1.41 -4.87 -14.12
C ILE A 20 0.50 -3.90 -13.33
N PHE A 21 0.07 -4.31 -12.13
CA PHE A 21 -0.70 -3.46 -11.24
C PHE A 21 -0.21 -3.60 -9.81
N ASN A 22 -0.23 -2.49 -9.07
CA ASN A 22 0.23 -2.40 -7.69
C ASN A 22 -0.54 -1.29 -6.98
N PHE A 23 -1.58 -1.65 -6.24
CA PHE A 23 -2.44 -0.68 -5.56
C PHE A 23 -2.90 -1.18 -4.19
N LEU A 24 -3.47 -0.27 -3.39
CA LEU A 24 -4.09 -0.59 -2.11
C LEU A 24 -5.61 -0.71 -2.30
N ALA A 25 -6.18 -1.75 -1.71
CA ALA A 25 -7.62 -2.01 -1.71
C ALA A 25 -8.07 -2.54 -0.36
N CYS A 26 -9.37 -2.53 -0.09
CA CYS A 26 -9.97 -3.29 1.02
C CYS A 26 -10.80 -4.44 0.47
N VAL A 27 -10.88 -5.53 1.24
CA VAL A 27 -11.81 -6.63 0.94
C VAL A 27 -13.20 -6.21 1.41
N GLU A 28 -14.09 -5.94 0.46
CA GLU A 28 -15.47 -5.57 0.77
C GLU A 28 -16.34 -6.81 0.97
N GLU A 29 -16.18 -7.80 0.11
CA GLU A 29 -16.88 -9.07 0.19
C GLU A 29 -15.93 -10.24 -0.07
N PHE A 30 -16.16 -11.32 0.68
CA PHE A 30 -15.52 -12.61 0.46
C PHE A 30 -16.57 -13.70 0.54
N SER A 31 -16.67 -14.51 -0.50
CA SER A 31 -17.53 -15.68 -0.55
C SER A 31 -16.76 -16.89 -1.07
N TRP A 32 -17.12 -18.07 -0.58
CA TRP A 32 -16.55 -19.33 -1.04
C TRP A 32 -17.58 -20.45 -0.95
N GLY A 33 -17.35 -21.51 -1.72
CA GLY A 33 -18.17 -22.71 -1.71
C GLY A 33 -17.47 -23.86 -2.43
N LEU A 34 -18.10 -25.04 -2.36
CA LEU A 34 -17.67 -26.22 -3.10
C LEU A 34 -18.57 -26.40 -4.31
N ASP A 35 -18.01 -26.79 -5.45
CA ASP A 35 -18.83 -27.28 -6.57
C ASP A 35 -19.24 -28.75 -6.35
N ARG A 36 -19.92 -29.32 -7.35
CA ARG A 36 -20.38 -30.72 -7.32
C ARG A 36 -19.24 -31.75 -7.40
N GLN A 37 -18.01 -31.30 -7.60
CA GLN A 37 -16.79 -32.11 -7.70
C GLN A 37 -15.84 -31.84 -6.52
N ASP A 38 -16.33 -31.18 -5.46
CA ASP A 38 -15.56 -30.79 -4.28
C ASP A 38 -14.42 -29.79 -4.56
N ASN A 39 -14.46 -29.05 -5.69
CA ASN A 39 -13.51 -27.97 -5.93
C ASN A 39 -13.93 -26.70 -5.17
N ILE A 40 -12.96 -26.01 -4.56
CA ILE A 40 -13.18 -24.73 -3.90
C ILE A 40 -13.30 -23.63 -4.96
N ASN A 41 -14.46 -22.98 -5.00
CA ASN A 41 -14.68 -21.75 -5.74
C ASN A 41 -14.80 -20.59 -4.74
N TYR A 42 -14.18 -19.46 -5.06
CA TYR A 42 -14.24 -18.27 -4.22
C TYR A 42 -14.34 -16.99 -5.05
N SER A 43 -14.93 -15.97 -4.45
CA SER A 43 -14.99 -14.61 -4.99
C SER A 43 -14.50 -13.62 -3.92
N ILE A 44 -13.70 -12.65 -4.35
CA ILE A 44 -13.22 -11.55 -3.52
C ILE A 44 -13.59 -10.25 -4.25
N GLU A 45 -14.43 -9.44 -3.62
CA GLU A 45 -14.73 -8.09 -4.10
C GLU A 45 -13.80 -7.10 -3.41
N LEU A 46 -13.13 -6.28 -4.23
CA LEU A 46 -12.16 -5.29 -3.79
C LEU A 46 -12.75 -3.89 -3.93
N GLY A 47 -12.70 -3.13 -2.84
CA GLY A 47 -13.06 -1.72 -2.81
C GLY A 47 -11.85 -0.81 -2.65
N GLU A 48 -12.08 0.49 -2.76
CA GLU A 48 -11.04 1.48 -2.54
C GLU A 48 -10.53 1.44 -1.09
N ALA A 49 -9.20 1.52 -0.92
CA ALA A 49 -8.62 1.68 0.40
C ALA A 49 -9.09 3.01 1.05
N PRO A 50 -9.36 3.04 2.36
CA PRO A 50 -9.78 4.24 3.08
C PRO A 50 -8.85 5.42 2.82
N GLU A 51 -9.42 6.62 2.61
CA GLU A 51 -8.65 7.85 2.32
C GLU A 51 -7.56 8.12 3.35
N ARG A 52 -7.82 7.89 4.64
CA ARG A 52 -6.84 8.07 5.73
C ARG A 52 -5.55 7.26 5.54
N ILE A 53 -5.66 6.11 4.90
CA ILE A 53 -4.52 5.22 4.62
C ILE A 53 -3.77 5.73 3.39
N ARG A 54 -4.49 6.19 2.35
CA ARG A 54 -3.88 6.88 1.21
C ARG A 54 -3.10 8.11 1.67
N ASP A 55 -3.64 8.89 2.61
CA ASP A 55 -2.96 10.05 3.20
C ASP A 55 -1.69 9.66 3.94
N THR A 56 -1.76 8.59 4.73
CA THR A 56 -0.62 8.10 5.49
C THR A 56 0.49 7.61 4.57
N VAL A 57 0.15 6.80 3.56
CA VAL A 57 1.11 6.29 2.58
C VAL A 57 1.73 7.43 1.78
N ARG A 58 0.94 8.39 1.32
CA ARG A 58 1.43 9.59 0.63
C ARG A 58 2.41 10.38 1.49
N ARG A 59 2.09 10.64 2.77
CA ARG A 59 3.01 11.32 3.69
C ARG A 59 4.31 10.55 3.86
N TYR A 60 4.27 9.23 4.00
CA TYR A 60 5.48 8.42 4.10
C TYR A 60 6.31 8.44 2.81
N THR A 61 5.68 8.41 1.64
CA THR A 61 6.38 8.56 0.36
C THR A 61 7.02 9.94 0.23
N GLU A 62 6.31 11.02 0.55
CA GLU A 62 6.84 12.39 0.54
C GLU A 62 8.03 12.55 1.50
N ILE A 63 7.96 11.94 2.69
CA ILE A 63 9.08 11.89 3.64
C ILE A 63 10.24 11.09 3.06
N ALA A 64 9.99 9.91 2.47
CA ALA A 64 11.03 9.09 1.86
C ALA A 64 11.72 9.78 0.68
N ASP A 65 10.96 10.50 -0.15
CA ASP A 65 11.46 11.31 -1.27
C ASP A 65 12.27 12.52 -0.75
N THR A 66 11.81 13.15 0.33
CA THR A 66 12.54 14.22 1.01
C THR A 66 13.86 13.72 1.60
N LEU A 67 13.87 12.50 2.15
CA LEU A 67 15.06 11.88 2.75
C LEU A 67 16.02 11.30 1.70
N SER A 68 15.53 10.92 0.52
CA SER A 68 16.35 10.41 -0.58
C SER A 68 17.01 11.54 -1.40
N ASN A 69 16.44 12.75 -1.35
CA ASN A 69 17.04 13.96 -1.89
C ASN A 69 17.94 14.62 -0.84
N GLU A 70 19.25 14.62 -1.05
CA GLU A 70 20.24 15.13 -0.08
C GLU A 70 20.01 16.59 0.32
N GLN A 71 19.54 17.42 -0.62
CA GLN A 71 19.30 18.84 -0.39
C GLN A 71 18.04 19.05 0.47
N SER A 72 16.97 18.34 0.14
CA SER A 72 15.73 18.36 0.93
C SER A 72 15.89 17.69 2.30
N ARG A 73 16.81 16.72 2.43
CA ARG A 73 17.18 16.07 3.70
C ARG A 73 17.90 17.04 4.62
N ALA A 74 18.86 17.82 4.09
CA ALA A 74 19.57 18.84 4.85
C ALA A 74 18.60 19.91 5.39
N ASP A 75 17.71 20.42 4.53
CA ASP A 75 16.68 21.40 4.91
C ASP A 75 15.70 20.86 5.97
N LEU A 76 15.30 19.59 5.87
CA LEU A 76 14.44 18.94 6.86
C LEU A 76 15.15 18.79 8.22
N LEU A 77 16.42 18.37 8.22
CA LEU A 77 17.22 18.21 9.43
C LEU A 77 17.46 19.56 10.12
N GLU A 78 17.70 20.62 9.35
CA GLU A 78 17.81 21.99 9.85
C GLU A 78 16.50 22.47 10.49
N ARG A 79 15.35 22.25 9.84
CA ARG A 79 14.02 22.59 10.39
C ARG A 79 13.67 21.82 11.66
N LEU A 80 14.21 20.61 11.85
CA LEU A 80 14.04 19.80 13.05
C LEU A 80 15.07 20.11 14.14
N GLY A 81 15.98 21.07 13.91
CA GLY A 81 17.01 21.47 14.87
C GLY A 81 18.09 20.40 15.09
N LEU A 82 18.19 19.41 14.20
CA LEU A 82 19.21 18.38 14.24
C LEU A 82 20.42 18.88 13.46
N ALA A 83 21.53 19.14 14.17
CA ALA A 83 22.74 19.68 13.57
C ALA A 83 23.27 18.76 12.46
N VAL A 84 23.26 19.24 11.22
CA VAL A 84 23.94 18.60 10.09
C VAL A 84 25.44 18.87 10.25
N ARG A 85 26.13 18.03 11.03
CA ARG A 85 27.60 18.02 11.05
C ARG A 85 28.08 16.97 10.05
N ASN A 86 28.49 17.47 8.88
CA ASN A 86 29.34 16.85 7.86
C ASN A 86 29.05 15.36 7.55
N LEU A 87 28.25 15.12 6.51
CA LEU A 87 28.37 13.95 5.63
C LEU A 87 28.83 14.46 4.25
#